data_AF-A0A1H9RKI2-F1
#
_entry.id   AF-A0A1H9RKI2-F1
#
_cell.length_a   1.000
_cell.length_b   1.000
_cell.length_c   1.000
_cell.angle_alpha   90.00
_cell.angle_beta   90.00
_cell.angle_gamma   90.00
#
_symmetry.space_group_name_H-M   'P 1'
#
loop_
_entity.id
_entity.type
_entity.pdbx_description
1 polymer ?
#
loop_
_entity_poly.entity_id
_entity_poly.type
_entity_poly.pdbx_seq_one_letter_code
_entity_poly.pdbx_strand_id
1 'polypeptide(L)'
;MLSHRLISSVLYGVLAIFIIVIAASFISSVILRYTEIAEGTFLWILIILSFIALFIGGYISGGRTGERGWFAGALTALVYSLTVFLTQYLSFNETFDLQQLLMHSGYLITGVFGGMIGVNIHGNSHRDS
;
A
#
# COMPACT_ATOMS: atom_id res chain seq x y z
N MET A 1 -2.43 -25.46 1.50
CA MET A 1 -1.24 -24.98 0.76
C MET A 1 -1.46 -23.59 0.15
N LEU A 2 -2.56 -23.36 -0.59
CA LEU A 2 -2.94 -22.06 -1.16
C LEU A 2 -2.98 -20.90 -0.14
N SER A 3 -3.65 -21.14 1.01
CA SER A 3 -3.80 -20.15 2.09
C SER A 3 -2.47 -19.69 2.68
N HIS A 4 -1.48 -20.59 2.81
CA HIS A 4 -0.18 -20.24 3.38
C HIS A 4 0.64 -19.36 2.44
N ARG A 5 0.59 -19.63 1.12
CA ARG A 5 1.24 -18.80 0.09
C ARG A 5 0.60 -17.42 0.01
N LEU A 6 -0.73 -17.34 0.09
CA LEU A 6 -1.47 -16.07 0.14
C LEU A 6 -1.05 -15.20 1.32
N ILE A 7 -1.07 -15.76 2.54
CA ILE A 7 -0.72 -15.02 3.75
C ILE A 7 0.72 -14.51 3.68
N SER A 8 1.67 -15.37 3.28
CA SER A 8 3.07 -14.97 3.12
C SER A 8 3.23 -13.85 2.08
N SER A 9 2.57 -13.97 0.94
CA SER A 9 2.62 -12.96 -0.14
C SER A 9 2.06 -11.61 0.31
N VAL A 10 0.93 -11.62 1.01
CA VAL A 10 0.33 -10.41 1.59
C VAL A 10 1.27 -9.77 2.61
N LEU A 11 1.88 -10.58 3.48
CA LEU A 11 2.83 -10.11 4.49
C LEU A 11 4.03 -9.40 3.84
N TYR A 12 4.59 -9.97 2.77
CA TYR A 12 5.67 -9.35 2.01
C TYR A 12 5.24 -8.03 1.35
N GLY A 13 4.03 -7.96 0.80
CA GLY A 13 3.49 -6.71 0.23
C GLY A 13 3.31 -5.63 1.30
N VAL A 14 2.73 -5.97 2.45
CA VAL A 14 2.54 -5.05 3.58
C VAL A 14 3.89 -4.58 4.14
N LEU A 15 4.87 -5.48 4.30
CA LEU A 15 6.22 -5.12 4.72
C LEU A 15 6.88 -4.14 3.74
N ALA A 16 6.74 -4.37 2.43
CA ALA A 16 7.27 -3.45 1.43
C ALA A 16 6.63 -2.05 1.55
N ILE A 17 5.31 -1.97 1.77
CA ILE A 17 4.62 -0.70 2.00
C ILE A 17 5.21 0.01 3.21
N PHE A 18 5.37 -0.68 4.35
CA PHE A 18 5.94 -0.08 5.56
C PHE A 18 7.37 0.41 5.35
N ILE A 19 8.21 -0.35 4.67
CA ILE A 19 9.59 0.06 4.35
C ILE A 19 9.58 1.37 3.54
N ILE A 20 8.74 1.45 2.51
CA ILE A 20 8.63 2.64 1.66
C ILE A 20 8.12 3.83 2.47
N VAL A 21 7.07 3.65 3.28
CA VAL A 21 6.48 4.73 4.09
C VAL A 21 7.45 5.22 5.17
N ILE A 22 8.22 4.33 5.80
CA ILE A 22 9.26 4.70 6.79
C ILE A 22 10.38 5.49 6.10
N ALA A 23 10.86 5.02 4.95
CA ALA A 23 11.89 5.72 4.18
C ALA A 23 11.39 7.11 3.73
N ALA A 24 10.15 7.18 3.24
CA ALA A 24 9.51 8.42 2.85
C ALA A 24 9.34 9.39 4.03
N SER A 25 8.96 8.88 5.20
CA SER A 25 8.85 9.67 6.43
C SER A 25 10.19 10.25 6.85
N PHE A 26 11.27 9.46 6.78
CA PHE A 26 12.61 9.92 7.10
C PHE A 26 13.07 11.03 6.15
N ILE A 27 12.91 10.82 4.84
CA ILE A 27 13.24 11.82 3.82
C ILE A 27 12.42 13.10 4.03
N SER A 28 11.11 12.95 4.26
CA SER A 28 10.19 14.06 4.54
C SER A 28 10.60 14.87 5.76
N SER A 29 11.03 14.20 6.84
CA SER A 29 11.52 14.86 8.05
C SER A 29 12.77 15.69 7.80
N VAL A 30 13.69 15.22 6.95
CA VAL A 30 14.88 15.98 6.57
C VAL A 30 14.51 17.18 5.72
N ILE A 31 13.61 17.01 4.73
CA ILE A 31 13.15 18.11 3.87
C ILE A 31 12.47 19.21 4.71
N LEU A 32 11.51 18.84 5.55
CA LEU A 32 10.79 19.78 6.42
C LEU A 32 11.72 20.52 7.40
N ARG A 33 12.85 19.92 7.79
CA ARG A 33 13.84 20.57 8.64
C ARG A 33 14.49 21.79 7.97
N TYR A 34 14.60 21.79 6.64
CA TYR A 34 15.30 22.80 5.88
C TYR A 34 14.41 23.65 4.96
N THR A 35 13.09 23.37 4.91
CA THR A 35 12.15 24.11 4.06
C THR A 35 10.87 24.46 4.81
N GLU A 36 10.36 25.66 4.55
CA GLU A 36 9.04 26.11 4.99
C GLU A 36 7.98 25.68 3.96
N ILE A 37 7.65 24.38 3.94
CA ILE A 37 6.59 23.85 3.08
C ILE A 37 5.25 24.08 3.79
N ALA A 38 4.26 24.64 3.07
CA ALA A 38 2.89 24.75 3.58
C ALA A 38 2.31 23.36 3.91
N GLU A 39 1.62 23.25 5.05
CA GLU A 39 1.07 21.99 5.55
C GLU A 39 0.20 21.25 4.52
N GLY A 40 -0.61 21.99 3.75
CA GLY A 40 -1.45 21.40 2.69
C GLY A 40 -0.64 20.72 1.58
N THR A 41 0.45 21.33 1.12
CA THR A 41 1.34 20.74 0.11
C THR A 41 2.02 19.48 0.65
N PHE A 42 2.42 19.52 1.92
CA PHE A 42 3.05 18.38 2.58
C PHE A 42 2.10 17.17 2.66
N LEU A 43 0.83 17.39 3.01
CA LEU A 43 -0.19 16.33 3.05
C LEU A 43 -0.40 15.67 1.68
N TRP A 44 -0.46 16.46 0.59
CA TRP A 44 -0.61 15.91 -0.77
C TRP A 44 0.58 15.03 -1.19
N ILE A 45 1.80 15.41 -0.80
CA ILE A 45 3.00 14.60 -1.05
C ILE A 45 2.89 13.23 -0.35
N LEU A 46 2.48 13.23 0.93
CA LEU A 46 2.31 11.99 1.69
C LEU A 46 1.24 11.09 1.08
N ILE A 47 0.11 11.64 0.65
CA ILE A 47 -0.97 10.89 -0.01
C ILE A 47 -0.43 10.20 -1.27
N ILE A 48 0.26 10.93 -2.15
CA ILE A 48 0.82 10.37 -3.39
C ILE A 48 1.83 9.26 -3.09
N LEU A 49 2.69 9.47 -2.08
CA LEU A 49 3.64 8.46 -1.62
C LEU A 49 2.96 7.19 -1.10
N SER A 50 1.87 7.32 -0.34
CA SER A 50 1.06 6.19 0.11
C SER A 50 0.48 5.40 -1.08
N PHE A 51 -0.03 6.08 -2.10
CA PHE A 51 -0.51 5.43 -3.33
C PHE A 51 0.60 4.67 -4.06
N ILE A 52 1.79 5.26 -4.21
CA ILE A 52 2.95 4.59 -4.82
C ILE A 52 3.36 3.37 -3.99
N ALA A 53 3.46 3.52 -2.67
CA ALA A 53 3.82 2.44 -1.76
C ALA A 53 2.82 1.28 -1.87
N LEU A 54 1.51 1.57 -1.85
CA LEU A 54 0.43 0.60 -2.03
C LEU A 54 0.49 -0.12 -3.37
N PHE A 55 0.75 0.62 -4.45
CA PHE A 55 0.90 0.02 -5.77
C PHE A 55 2.04 -1.01 -5.78
N ILE A 56 3.20 -0.63 -5.23
CA ILE A 56 4.38 -1.50 -5.12
C ILE A 56 4.09 -2.71 -4.21
N GLY A 57 3.42 -2.49 -3.06
CA GLY A 57 3.03 -3.56 -2.15
C GLY A 57 2.08 -4.56 -2.80
N GLY A 58 1.07 -4.07 -3.51
CA GLY A 58 0.15 -4.89 -4.31
C GLY A 58 0.88 -5.65 -5.40
N TYR A 59 1.79 -4.99 -6.13
CA TYR A 59 2.63 -5.63 -7.15
C TYR A 59 3.45 -6.79 -6.58
N ILE A 60 4.11 -6.59 -5.44
CA ILE A 60 4.91 -7.64 -4.78
C ILE A 60 4.02 -8.78 -4.27
N SER A 61 2.87 -8.48 -3.65
CA SER A 61 1.99 -9.53 -3.11
C SER A 61 1.31 -10.32 -4.22
N GLY A 62 0.85 -9.66 -5.29
CA GLY A 62 0.29 -10.30 -6.47
C GLY A 62 1.30 -11.21 -7.17
N GLY A 63 2.53 -10.72 -7.36
CA GLY A 63 3.60 -11.49 -8.00
C GLY A 63 3.99 -12.75 -7.24
N ARG A 64 4.12 -12.67 -5.91
CA ARG A 64 4.44 -13.84 -5.07
C ARG A 64 3.33 -14.87 -4.96
N THR A 65 2.07 -14.45 -5.08
CA THR A 65 0.94 -15.37 -4.96
C THR A 65 0.88 -16.32 -6.16
N GLY A 66 1.32 -15.87 -7.34
CA GLY A 66 1.33 -16.66 -8.58
C GLY A 66 -0.04 -16.91 -9.20
N GLU A 67 -1.12 -16.66 -8.45
CA GLU A 67 -2.51 -16.72 -8.89
C GLU A 67 -3.34 -15.64 -8.20
N ARG A 68 -4.49 -15.29 -8.78
CA ARG A 68 -5.48 -14.36 -8.17
C ARG A 68 -4.87 -13.07 -7.62
N GLY A 69 -3.97 -12.43 -8.38
CA GLY A 69 -3.26 -11.22 -7.95
C GLY A 69 -4.15 -10.06 -7.50
N TRP A 70 -5.35 -9.93 -8.08
CA TRP A 70 -6.37 -8.98 -7.63
C TRP A 70 -6.76 -9.19 -6.16
N PHE A 71 -6.86 -10.44 -5.71
CA PHE A 71 -7.26 -10.80 -4.35
C PHE A 71 -6.11 -10.58 -3.35
N ALA A 72 -4.88 -10.96 -3.73
CA ALA A 72 -3.69 -10.68 -2.93
C ALA A 72 -3.47 -9.17 -2.77
N GLY A 73 -3.60 -8.41 -3.86
CA GLY A 73 -3.54 -6.95 -3.87
C GLY A 73 -4.63 -6.31 -3.02
N ALA A 74 -5.88 -6.78 -3.13
CA ALA A 74 -6.98 -6.33 -2.29
C ALA A 74 -6.69 -6.55 -0.80
N LEU A 75 -6.23 -7.74 -0.42
CA LEU A 75 -5.97 -8.07 0.97
C LEU A 75 -4.78 -7.26 1.53
N THR A 76 -3.71 -7.08 0.74
CA THR A 76 -2.60 -6.18 1.09
C THR A 76 -3.09 -4.74 1.30
N ALA A 77 -3.93 -4.23 0.39
CA ALA A 77 -4.48 -2.89 0.50
C ALA A 77 -5.40 -2.74 1.72
N LEU A 78 -6.24 -3.74 2.01
CA LEU A 78 -7.11 -3.74 3.19
C LEU A 78 -6.31 -3.72 4.50
N VAL A 79 -5.24 -4.50 4.61
CA VAL A 79 -4.38 -4.51 5.81
C VAL A 79 -3.72 -3.13 6.02
N TYR A 80 -3.19 -2.54 4.96
CA TYR A 80 -2.58 -1.21 5.05
C TYR A 80 -3.62 -0.11 5.32
N SER A 81 -4.74 -0.13 4.59
CA SER A 81 -5.90 0.76 4.78
C SER A 81 -6.39 0.71 6.23
N LEU A 82 -6.49 -0.49 6.81
CA LEU A 82 -6.88 -0.65 8.22
C LEU A 82 -5.85 -0.02 9.17
N THR A 83 -4.56 -0.14 8.86
CA THR A 83 -3.48 0.50 9.64
C THR A 83 -3.59 2.03 9.60
N VAL A 84 -3.82 2.59 8.41
CA VAL A 84 -4.02 4.04 8.24
C VAL A 84 -5.27 4.51 8.97
N PHE A 85 -6.40 3.81 8.81
CA PHE A 85 -7.65 4.11 9.52
C PHE A 85 -7.48 4.10 11.03
N LEU A 86 -6.84 3.06 11.59
CA LEU A 86 -6.57 2.99 13.04
C LEU A 86 -5.69 4.15 13.49
N THR A 87 -4.69 4.52 12.71
CA THR A 87 -3.81 5.67 13.03
C THR A 87 -4.61 6.98 13.03
N GLN A 88 -5.44 7.22 12.02
CA GLN A 88 -6.29 8.41 11.93
C GLN A 88 -7.31 8.49 13.08
N TYR A 89 -7.99 7.38 13.37
CA TYR A 89 -8.98 7.31 14.43
C TYR A 89 -8.34 7.54 15.82
N LEU A 90 -7.20 6.90 16.12
CA LEU A 90 -6.54 7.07 17.43
C LEU A 90 -5.83 8.42 17.58
N SER A 91 -5.25 8.98 16.51
CA SER A 91 -4.46 10.23 16.58
C SER A 91 -5.31 11.49 16.45
N PHE A 92 -6.29 11.50 15.57
CA PHE A 92 -7.05 12.71 15.21
C PHE A 92 -8.54 12.60 15.56
N ASN A 93 -8.99 11.46 16.09
CA ASN A 93 -10.39 11.16 16.38
C ASN A 93 -11.31 11.36 15.17
N GLU A 94 -10.74 11.23 13.97
CA GLU A 94 -11.50 11.30 12.73
C GLU A 94 -12.24 9.98 12.49
N THR A 95 -13.52 10.10 12.13
CA THR A 95 -14.38 8.97 11.78
C THR A 95 -14.62 8.95 10.26
N PHE A 96 -15.36 7.94 9.79
CA PHE A 96 -15.72 7.77 8.38
C PHE A 96 -16.46 9.00 7.82
N ASP A 97 -15.68 9.91 7.23
CA ASP A 97 -16.15 10.96 6.34
C ASP A 97 -16.05 10.54 4.87
N LEU A 98 -16.78 11.21 3.97
CA LEU A 98 -16.78 10.94 2.54
C LEU A 98 -15.36 11.02 1.96
N GLN A 99 -14.53 11.97 2.42
CA GLN A 99 -13.15 12.08 1.96
C GLN A 99 -12.30 10.87 2.38
N GLN A 100 -12.46 10.39 3.61
CA GLN A 100 -11.78 9.18 4.07
C GLN A 100 -12.25 7.96 3.28
N LEU A 101 -13.55 7.82 3.00
CA LEU A 101 -14.08 6.71 2.22
C LEU A 101 -13.49 6.69 0.81
N LEU A 102 -13.43 7.85 0.14
CA LEU A 102 -12.79 7.98 -1.16
C LEU A 102 -11.31 7.61 -1.12
N MET A 103 -10.57 8.08 -0.11
CA MET A 103 -9.15 7.77 0.05
C MET A 103 -8.90 6.26 0.21
N HIS A 104 -9.62 5.61 1.13
CA HIS A 104 -9.47 4.16 1.36
C HIS A 104 -9.94 3.33 0.17
N SER A 105 -10.97 3.79 -0.56
CA SER A 105 -11.37 3.16 -1.83
C SER A 105 -10.29 3.27 -2.90
N GLY A 106 -9.61 4.42 -2.99
CA GLY A 106 -8.46 4.62 -3.86
C GLY A 106 -7.32 3.66 -3.50
N TYR A 107 -6.98 3.54 -2.22
CA TYR A 107 -5.97 2.60 -1.75
C TYR A 107 -6.29 1.15 -2.15
N LEU A 108 -7.56 0.75 -2.01
CA LEU A 108 -8.01 -0.57 -2.43
C LEU A 108 -7.81 -0.77 -3.93
N ILE A 109 -8.30 0.16 -4.76
CA ILE A 109 -8.18 0.09 -6.22
C ILE A 109 -6.71 0.01 -6.64
N THR A 110 -5.85 0.84 -6.05
CA THR A 110 -4.43 0.88 -6.37
C THR A 110 -3.71 -0.41 -6.01
N GLY A 111 -3.96 -0.97 -4.83
CA GLY A 111 -3.36 -2.24 -4.43
C GLY A 111 -3.87 -3.42 -5.27
N VAL A 112 -5.16 -3.43 -5.62
CA VAL A 112 -5.75 -4.40 -6.56
C VAL A 112 -5.08 -4.30 -7.93
N PHE A 113 -4.91 -3.08 -8.44
CA PHE A 113 -4.28 -2.85 -9.74
C PHE A 113 -2.80 -3.28 -9.75
N GLY A 114 -2.05 -2.93 -8.71
CA GLY A 114 -0.69 -3.44 -8.50
C GLY A 114 -0.65 -4.96 -8.48
N GLY A 115 -1.55 -5.60 -7.72
CA GLY A 115 -1.63 -7.05 -7.63
C GLY A 115 -1.96 -7.76 -8.93
N MET A 116 -2.87 -7.21 -9.74
CA MET A 116 -3.18 -7.72 -11.08
C MET A 116 -1.96 -7.67 -12.00
N ILE A 117 -1.19 -6.60 -11.97
CA ILE A 117 0.04 -6.47 -12.76
C ILE A 117 1.11 -7.45 -12.24
N GLY A 118 1.30 -7.51 -10.93
CA GLY A 118 2.31 -8.33 -10.28
C GLY A 118 2.21 -9.81 -10.62
N VAL A 119 1.00 -10.37 -10.53
CA VAL A 119 0.76 -11.80 -10.79
C VAL A 119 1.01 -12.18 -12.25
N ASN A 120 0.71 -11.28 -13.20
CA ASN A 120 0.92 -11.56 -14.62
C ASN A 120 2.41 -11.56 -14.99
N ILE A 121 3.22 -10.72 -14.34
CA ILE A 121 4.65 -10.61 -14.63
C ILE A 121 5.44 -11.75 -13.97
N HIS A 122 5.16 -12.10 -12.72
CA HIS A 122 5.92 -13.12 -12.00
C HIS A 122 5.32 -14.53 -12.11
N GLY A 123 4.01 -14.65 -12.38
CA GLY A 123 3.35 -15.95 -12.53
C GLY A 123 3.82 -16.73 -13.76
N ASN A 124 4.21 -16.04 -14.84
CA ASN A 124 4.78 -16.70 -16.02
C ASN A 124 6.19 -17.25 -15.76
N SER A 125 7.00 -16.59 -14.92
CA SER A 125 8.37 -17.05 -14.61
C SER A 125 8.42 -18.40 -13.89
N HIS A 126 7.35 -18.82 -13.22
CA HIS A 126 7.27 -20.13 -12.55
C HIS A 126 6.71 -21.25 -13.42
N ARG A 127 6.16 -20.94 -14.61
CA ARG A 127 5.69 -21.97 -15.56
C ARG A 127 6.78 -22.42 -16.53
N ASP A 128 7.83 -21.63 -16.69
CA ASP A 128 8.91 -21.88 -17.66
C ASP A 128 10.20 -22.43 -17.03
N SER A 129 10.18 -22.76 -15.73
CA SER A 129 11.29 -23.37 -14.96
C SER A 129 10.89 -24.72 -14.38
#